data_AF-A0A497AAS1-F1
#
_entry.id   AF-A0A497AAS1-F1
#
_cell.length_a   1.000
_cell.length_b   1.000
_cell.length_c   1.000
_cell.angle_alpha   90.00
_cell.angle_beta   90.00
_cell.angle_gamma   90.00
#
_symmetry.space_group_name_H-M   'P 1'
#
loop_
_entity.id
_entity.type
_entity.pdbx_description
1 polymer ?
#
loop_
_entity_poly.entity_id
_entity_poly.type
_entity_poly.pdbx_seq_one_letter_code
_entity_poly.pdbx_strand_id
1 'polypeptide(L)'
;MTTGKKITLGFLIIASLSLMGIAGACDQTELEGTISPSPIETRVGETITLTLAVPSDLKEIHRETWQVEPESLGTIECVSSGEKCRKAIFTATSPGSGTVGVWGFYKQTNPQFIAETKIIVTD
;
A
#
# COMPACT_ATOMS: atom_id res chain seq x y z
N MET A 1 -20.80 55.12 56.70
CA MET A 1 -20.12 55.94 55.67
C MET A 1 -19.43 54.99 54.72
N THR A 2 -19.84 55.05 53.47
CA THR A 2 -19.64 54.11 52.36
C THR A 2 -18.26 54.27 51.75
N THR A 3 -17.50 53.19 51.63
CA THR A 3 -16.39 53.13 50.66
C THR A 3 -16.33 51.75 50.05
N GLY A 4 -16.86 51.62 48.84
CA GLY A 4 -16.69 50.44 48.01
C GLY A 4 -15.26 50.31 47.50
N LYS A 5 -14.82 49.07 47.30
CA LYS A 5 -13.66 48.77 46.46
C LYS A 5 -13.99 47.62 45.53
N LYS A 6 -13.82 47.90 44.25
CA LYS A 6 -14.14 47.07 43.09
C LYS A 6 -12.95 46.14 42.75
N ILE A 7 -13.34 44.99 42.20
CA ILE A 7 -12.61 44.13 41.25
C ILE A 7 -11.43 43.32 41.82
N THR A 8 -11.58 42.01 41.85
CA THR A 8 -10.60 41.14 41.19
C THR A 8 -11.34 39.95 40.57
N LEU A 9 -11.43 40.00 39.25
CA LEU A 9 -11.96 38.99 38.35
C LEU A 9 -10.97 37.80 38.38
N GLY A 10 -11.14 36.89 39.34
CA GLY A 10 -10.26 35.76 39.57
C GLY A 10 -10.78 34.50 38.91
N PHE A 11 -10.22 34.18 37.74
CA PHE A 11 -9.83 32.83 37.33
C PHE A 11 -10.68 31.67 37.87
N LEU A 12 -11.74 31.30 37.16
CA LEU A 12 -12.37 29.98 37.32
C LEU A 12 -12.95 29.49 35.99
N ILE A 13 -12.09 29.48 34.96
CA ILE A 13 -12.32 28.77 33.70
C ILE A 13 -11.12 27.85 33.47
N ILE A 14 -10.93 26.85 34.34
CA ILE A 14 -9.98 25.76 34.10
C ILE A 14 -10.56 24.47 34.70
N ALA A 15 -11.63 23.93 34.11
CA ALA A 15 -12.12 22.59 34.46
C ALA A 15 -12.96 21.93 33.36
N SER A 16 -12.68 22.21 32.07
CA SER A 16 -13.40 21.59 30.95
C SER A 16 -12.52 21.44 29.71
N LEU A 17 -11.33 20.83 29.87
CA LEU A 17 -10.38 20.63 28.77
C LEU A 17 -9.59 19.33 28.94
N SER A 18 -10.28 18.22 29.21
CA SER A 18 -9.65 16.90 29.33
C SER A 18 -10.43 15.78 28.62
N LEU A 19 -11.16 16.10 27.56
CA LEU A 19 -11.69 15.12 26.61
C LEU A 19 -11.41 15.55 25.16
N MET A 20 -10.14 15.75 24.81
CA MET A 20 -9.73 15.74 23.41
C MET A 20 -8.41 14.98 23.30
N GLY A 21 -8.40 13.93 22.47
CA GLY A 21 -7.16 13.47 21.85
C GLY A 21 -6.59 12.13 22.33
N ILE A 22 -7.42 11.11 22.54
CA ILE A 22 -7.00 9.75 22.14
C ILE A 22 -8.06 9.21 21.18
N ALA A 23 -8.27 9.95 20.09
CA ALA A 23 -8.64 9.28 18.85
C ALA A 23 -7.45 8.36 18.56
N GLY A 24 -7.67 7.05 18.64
CA GLY A 24 -6.66 6.06 18.31
C GLY A 24 -6.03 6.46 16.98
N ALA A 25 -4.71 6.66 16.98
CA ALA A 25 -3.95 6.80 15.76
C ALA A 25 -4.00 5.43 15.06
N CYS A 26 -5.11 5.16 14.38
CA CYS A 26 -5.14 4.18 13.32
C CYS A 26 -4.11 4.66 12.31
N ASP A 27 -3.01 3.93 12.24
CA ASP A 27 -2.00 4.10 11.21
C ASP A 27 -2.69 3.89 9.85
N GLN A 28 -2.99 4.99 9.16
CA GLN A 28 -3.59 5.03 7.83
C GLN A 28 -2.51 5.11 6.74
N THR A 29 -1.34 4.52 6.98
CA THR A 29 -0.30 4.45 5.96
C THR A 29 -0.84 3.74 4.71
N GLU A 30 -1.02 4.48 3.63
CA GLU A 30 -1.32 3.93 2.31
C GLU A 30 -0.06 3.25 1.76
N LEU A 31 -0.25 2.11 1.10
CA LEU A 31 0.87 1.43 0.44
C LEU A 31 0.98 1.92 -1.00
N GLU A 32 2.21 2.23 -1.39
CA GLU A 32 2.51 2.74 -2.71
C GLU A 32 3.82 2.14 -3.23
N GLY A 33 3.93 2.02 -4.55
CA GLY A 33 5.10 1.46 -5.21
C GLY A 33 5.02 1.52 -6.73
N THR A 34 6.06 1.02 -7.37
CA THR A 34 6.18 0.99 -8.84
C THR A 34 6.60 -0.40 -9.30
N ILE A 35 5.87 -0.94 -10.28
CA ILE A 35 6.23 -2.19 -10.96
C ILE A 35 7.13 -1.86 -12.15
N SER A 36 8.16 -2.67 -12.37
CA SER A 36 9.04 -2.57 -13.54
C SER A 36 9.33 -3.95 -14.14
N PRO A 37 9.31 -4.11 -15.47
CA PRO A 37 8.98 -3.10 -16.49
C PRO A 37 7.50 -2.64 -16.46
N SER A 38 7.23 -1.47 -17.03
CA SER A 38 5.87 -0.88 -17.14
C SER A 38 5.81 0.05 -18.36
N PRO A 39 4.88 -0.16 -19.33
CA PRO A 39 4.00 -1.33 -19.46
C PRO A 39 4.80 -2.63 -19.73
N ILE A 40 4.14 -3.76 -19.57
CA ILE A 40 4.68 -5.08 -19.93
C ILE A 40 4.21 -5.43 -21.33
N GLU A 41 5.15 -5.72 -22.24
CA GLU A 41 4.88 -6.20 -23.59
C GLU A 41 5.66 -7.50 -23.81
N THR A 42 4.98 -8.58 -24.21
CA THR A 42 5.58 -9.91 -24.30
C THR A 42 4.81 -10.82 -25.27
N ARG A 43 5.34 -12.00 -25.55
CA ARG A 43 4.69 -13.05 -26.37
C ARG A 43 4.32 -14.28 -25.56
N VAL A 44 3.35 -15.05 -26.05
CA VAL A 44 3.00 -16.35 -25.47
C VAL A 44 4.25 -17.24 -25.36
N GLY A 45 4.45 -17.83 -24.18
CA GLY A 45 5.59 -18.68 -23.86
C GLY A 45 6.83 -17.94 -23.35
N GLU A 46 6.86 -16.60 -23.39
CA GLU A 46 7.95 -15.82 -22.80
C GLU A 46 7.78 -15.64 -21.28
N THR A 47 8.91 -15.44 -20.61
CA THR A 47 8.98 -15.14 -19.18
C THR A 47 9.58 -13.76 -18.96
N ILE A 48 8.96 -12.95 -18.10
CA ILE A 48 9.43 -11.61 -17.72
C ILE A 48 9.65 -11.55 -16.21
N THR A 49 10.82 -11.05 -15.81
CA THR A 49 11.06 -10.71 -14.40
C THR A 49 10.45 -9.34 -14.08
N LEU A 50 9.52 -9.31 -13.15
CA LEU A 50 8.91 -8.12 -12.59
C LEU A 50 9.58 -7.75 -11.27
N THR A 51 9.75 -6.47 -11.03
CA THR A 51 10.29 -5.91 -9.77
C THR A 51 9.31 -4.90 -9.20
N LEU A 52 9.03 -5.00 -7.90
CA LEU A 52 8.31 -3.99 -7.14
C LEU A 52 9.31 -3.13 -6.36
N ALA A 53 9.37 -1.85 -6.71
CA ALA A 53 10.03 -0.82 -5.90
C ALA A 53 9.02 -0.19 -4.93
N VAL A 54 9.38 -0.08 -3.66
CA VAL A 54 8.59 0.68 -2.67
C VAL A 54 9.45 1.72 -1.95
N PRO A 55 8.83 2.80 -1.47
CA PRO A 55 9.47 3.76 -0.57
C PRO A 55 10.11 3.10 0.67
N SER A 56 11.18 3.70 1.16
CA SER A 56 12.05 3.12 2.21
C SER A 56 11.42 3.08 3.61
N ASP A 57 10.36 3.82 3.81
CA ASP A 57 9.46 3.90 4.95
C ASP A 57 8.43 2.76 4.98
N LEU A 58 8.18 2.12 3.83
CA LEU A 58 7.31 0.94 3.71
C LEU A 58 8.07 -0.40 3.85
N LYS A 59 9.20 -0.40 4.56
CA LYS A 59 10.01 -1.61 4.80
C LYS A 59 9.31 -2.67 5.65
N GLU A 60 8.31 -2.29 6.42
CA GLU A 60 7.55 -3.19 7.31
C GLU A 60 6.45 -3.97 6.59
N ILE A 61 6.24 -3.76 5.28
CA ILE A 61 5.45 -4.70 4.49
C ILE A 61 6.12 -6.07 4.62
N HIS A 62 5.41 -7.01 5.23
CA HIS A 62 5.94 -8.33 5.57
C HIS A 62 5.56 -9.40 4.56
N ARG A 63 4.52 -9.16 3.75
CA ARG A 63 4.12 -10.03 2.65
C ARG A 63 3.64 -9.21 1.47
N GLU A 64 4.02 -9.62 0.26
CA GLU A 64 3.47 -9.10 -0.99
C GLU A 64 2.88 -10.25 -1.82
N THR A 65 1.81 -9.97 -2.55
CA THR A 65 1.12 -10.94 -3.41
C THR A 65 0.89 -10.32 -4.77
N TRP A 66 1.33 -11.04 -5.80
CA TRP A 66 1.18 -10.64 -7.20
C TRP A 66 -0.04 -11.33 -7.80
N GLN A 67 -0.75 -10.61 -8.66
CA GLN A 67 -1.91 -11.15 -9.38
C GLN A 67 -1.88 -10.63 -10.82
N VAL A 68 -2.35 -11.45 -11.75
CA VAL A 68 -2.59 -11.05 -13.15
C VAL A 68 -4.08 -11.17 -13.46
N GLU A 69 -4.61 -10.18 -14.18
CA GLU A 69 -6.01 -10.14 -14.59
C GLU A 69 -6.12 -9.83 -16.09
N PRO A 70 -6.84 -10.65 -16.89
CA PRO A 70 -7.43 -11.93 -16.49
C PRO A 70 -6.37 -13.00 -16.23
N GLU A 71 -6.68 -13.96 -15.34
CA GLU A 71 -5.80 -15.08 -15.00
C GLU A 71 -5.37 -15.92 -16.21
N SER A 72 -6.14 -15.87 -17.30
CA SER A 72 -5.81 -16.56 -18.55
C SER A 72 -4.57 -16.02 -19.25
N LEU A 73 -4.11 -14.78 -18.97
CA LEU A 73 -2.94 -14.20 -19.65
C LEU A 73 -1.62 -14.87 -19.28
N GLY A 74 -1.53 -15.43 -18.08
CA GLY A 74 -0.29 -16.03 -17.61
C GLY A 74 -0.30 -16.45 -16.15
N THR A 75 0.84 -16.96 -15.70
CA THR A 75 1.10 -17.26 -14.29
C THR A 75 2.12 -16.28 -13.73
N ILE A 76 2.08 -16.06 -12.41
CA ILE A 76 3.05 -15.22 -11.72
C ILE A 76 3.60 -15.93 -10.49
N GLU A 77 4.92 -16.00 -10.38
CA GLU A 77 5.61 -16.74 -9.33
C GLU A 77 6.61 -15.87 -8.60
N CYS A 78 6.66 -15.99 -7.27
CA CYS A 78 7.60 -15.23 -6.46
C CYS A 78 9.03 -15.78 -6.57
N VAL A 79 10.02 -14.91 -6.79
CA VAL A 79 11.44 -15.32 -6.91
C VAL A 79 12.15 -15.36 -5.56
N SER A 80 11.72 -14.58 -4.57
CA SER A 80 12.42 -14.45 -3.30
C SER A 80 12.06 -15.56 -2.30
N SER A 81 13.08 -16.12 -1.65
CA SER A 81 12.93 -17.06 -0.53
C SER A 81 12.54 -16.29 0.74
N GLY A 82 11.25 -16.09 0.96
CA GLY A 82 10.70 -15.48 2.16
C GLY A 82 9.26 -15.00 1.96
N GLU A 83 8.70 -14.36 2.98
CA GLU A 83 7.35 -13.80 2.87
C GLU A 83 7.30 -12.56 1.97
N LYS A 84 8.45 -11.87 1.80
CA LYS A 84 8.55 -10.71 0.92
C LYS A 84 8.75 -11.14 -0.52
N CYS A 85 7.93 -10.60 -1.42
CA CYS A 85 7.94 -10.86 -2.84
C CYS A 85 8.20 -9.60 -3.67
N ARG A 86 9.43 -9.07 -3.61
CA ARG A 86 9.82 -7.87 -4.38
C ARG A 86 10.16 -8.17 -5.84
N LYS A 87 10.35 -9.44 -6.18
CA LYS A 87 10.60 -9.90 -7.54
C LYS A 87 9.71 -11.09 -7.84
N ALA A 88 9.08 -11.05 -9.02
CA ALA A 88 8.24 -12.13 -9.52
C ALA A 88 8.61 -12.46 -10.97
N ILE A 89 8.33 -13.69 -11.40
CA ILE A 89 8.41 -14.09 -12.80
C ILE A 89 6.98 -14.21 -13.32
N PHE A 90 6.65 -13.44 -14.33
CA PHE A 90 5.44 -13.60 -15.12
C PHE A 90 5.74 -14.51 -16.33
N THR A 91 4.89 -15.51 -16.56
CA THR A 91 4.97 -16.41 -17.73
C THR A 91 3.70 -16.26 -18.55
N ALA A 92 3.82 -15.81 -19.80
CA ALA A 92 2.70 -15.58 -20.69
C ALA A 92 2.12 -16.89 -21.25
N THR A 93 0.80 -17.08 -21.18
CA THR A 93 0.14 -18.33 -21.62
C THR A 93 -0.94 -18.12 -22.68
N SER A 94 -1.51 -16.92 -22.81
CA SER A 94 -2.51 -16.61 -23.84
C SER A 94 -2.43 -15.16 -24.29
N PRO A 95 -2.70 -14.87 -25.58
CA PRO A 95 -2.68 -13.51 -26.09
C PRO A 95 -3.84 -12.69 -25.50
N GLY A 96 -3.61 -11.38 -25.35
CA GLY A 96 -4.61 -10.46 -24.83
C GLY A 96 -3.99 -9.27 -24.09
N SER A 97 -4.84 -8.49 -23.43
CA SER A 97 -4.43 -7.34 -22.62
C SER A 97 -5.06 -7.40 -21.24
N GLY A 98 -4.35 -6.91 -20.24
CA GLY A 98 -4.79 -6.96 -18.85
C GLY A 98 -3.92 -6.13 -17.93
N THR A 99 -3.89 -6.51 -16.66
CA THR A 99 -3.08 -5.88 -15.62
C THR A 99 -2.31 -6.90 -14.80
N VAL A 100 -1.18 -6.46 -14.27
CA VAL A 100 -0.48 -7.13 -13.18
C VAL A 100 -0.51 -6.20 -11.97
N GLY A 101 -1.10 -6.65 -10.88
CA GLY A 101 -1.21 -5.91 -9.63
C GLY A 101 -0.37 -6.52 -8.52
N VAL A 102 -0.01 -5.70 -7.54
CA VAL A 102 0.62 -6.15 -6.28
C VAL A 102 -0.11 -5.59 -5.09
N TRP A 103 -0.37 -6.46 -4.12
CA TRP A 103 -0.93 -6.12 -2.82
C TRP A 103 0.07 -6.49 -1.73
N GLY A 104 0.00 -5.82 -0.59
CA GLY A 104 0.84 -6.13 0.55
C GLY A 104 0.15 -6.01 1.89
N PHE A 105 0.77 -6.63 2.89
CA PHE A 105 0.30 -6.65 4.27
C PHE A 105 1.23 -5.76 5.10
N TYR A 106 0.67 -4.68 5.65
CA TYR A 106 1.38 -3.69 6.46
C TYR A 106 0.68 -3.50 7.79
N LYS A 107 1.28 -4.03 8.87
CA LYS A 107 0.79 -3.97 10.26
C LYS A 107 -0.64 -4.51 10.49
N GLN A 108 -1.25 -5.11 9.47
CA GLN A 108 -2.65 -5.55 9.43
C GLN A 108 -2.75 -6.88 8.68
N THR A 109 -3.84 -7.60 8.92
CA THR A 109 -4.09 -8.91 8.27
C THR A 109 -4.75 -8.81 6.90
N ASN A 110 -5.28 -7.65 6.53
CA ASN A 110 -5.91 -7.46 5.23
C ASN A 110 -4.88 -6.92 4.23
N PRO A 111 -4.82 -7.45 3.00
CA PRO A 111 -3.95 -6.91 1.98
C PRO A 111 -4.45 -5.53 1.55
N GLN A 112 -3.52 -4.62 1.33
CA GLN A 112 -3.75 -3.31 0.72
C GLN A 112 -3.10 -3.28 -0.65
N PHE A 113 -3.75 -2.63 -1.60
CA PHE A 113 -3.19 -2.43 -2.94
C PHE A 113 -1.91 -1.59 -2.86
N ILE A 114 -0.89 -1.93 -3.66
CA ILE A 114 0.38 -1.20 -3.75
C ILE A 114 0.53 -0.54 -5.11
N ALA A 115 0.40 -1.33 -6.18
CA ALA A 115 0.69 -0.89 -7.54
C ALA A 115 0.04 -1.81 -8.58
N GLU A 116 -0.19 -1.28 -9.78
CA GLU A 116 -0.56 -2.05 -10.97
C GLU A 116 0.21 -1.57 -12.20
N THR A 117 0.35 -2.45 -13.20
CA THR A 117 0.81 -2.10 -14.53
C THR A 117 0.01 -2.82 -15.60
N LYS A 118 -0.08 -2.22 -16.78
CA LYS A 118 -0.71 -2.83 -17.95
C LYS A 118 0.19 -3.92 -18.52
N ILE A 119 -0.42 -4.98 -19.02
CA ILE A 119 0.25 -6.03 -19.77
C ILE A 119 -0.43 -6.27 -21.11
N ILE A 120 0.37 -6.49 -22.13
CA ILE A 120 -0.05 -6.89 -23.48
C ILE A 120 0.75 -8.14 -23.86
N VAL A 121 0.02 -9.22 -24.15
CA VAL A 121 0.57 -10.49 -24.63
C VAL A 121 0.17 -10.68 -26.09
N THR A 122 1.14 -10.87 -26.97
CA THR A 122 0.93 -11.20 -28.38
C THR A 122 1.27 -12.67 -28.66
N ASP A 123 0.91 -13.16 -29.84
CA ASP A 123 1.26 -14.52 -30.30
C ASP A 123 2.77 -14.71 -30.54
#